data_AF-A0AAW5ZDE6-F1
#
_entry.id   AF-A0AAW5ZDE6-F1
#
_cell.length_a   1.000
_cell.length_b   1.000
_cell.length_c   1.000
_cell.angle_alpha   90.00
_cell.angle_beta   90.00
_cell.angle_gamma   90.00
#
_symmetry.space_group_name_H-M   'P 1'
#
loop_
_entity.id
_entity.type
_entity.pdbx_description
1 polymer ?
#
loop_
_entity_poly.entity_id
_entity_poly.type
_entity_poly.pdbx_seq_one_letter_code
_entity_poly.pdbx_strand_id
1 'polypeptide(L)'
;MQAWEVAVFVHLRECLKTGDIWVYGSQAWRSFEDYLLPRHVFEQMRAKSRMGLAIPDNFTEWRIERTATLNAKLKALAKAASENAIPDAELSNRGLSVFPIREE
;
A
#
# COMPACT_ATOMS: atom_id res chain seq x y z
N MET A 1 39.01 9.71 22.70
CA MET A 1 37.56 9.72 22.43
C MET A 1 36.91 8.68 23.28
N GLN A 2 36.00 9.10 24.15
CA GLN A 2 35.41 8.21 25.13
C GLN A 2 34.25 7.46 24.46
N ALA A 3 34.15 6.14 24.65
CA ALA A 3 33.21 5.27 23.91
C ALA A 3 31.73 5.71 24.01
N TRP A 4 31.38 6.47 25.05
CA TRP A 4 30.03 7.02 25.23
C TRP A 4 29.67 8.09 24.18
N GLU A 5 30.63 8.86 23.68
CA GLU A 5 30.39 9.90 22.66
C GLU A 5 29.90 9.25 21.36
N VAL A 6 30.58 8.19 20.93
CA VAL A 6 30.24 7.44 19.71
C VAL A 6 28.88 6.78 19.86
N ALA A 7 28.58 6.20 21.02
CA ALA A 7 27.29 5.56 21.27
C ALA A 7 26.12 6.55 21.15
N VAL A 8 26.26 7.77 21.68
CA VAL A 8 25.24 8.82 21.58
C VAL A 8 25.02 9.25 20.13
N PHE A 9 26.09 9.46 19.36
CA PHE A 9 25.96 9.84 17.94
C PHE A 9 25.33 8.74 17.09
N VAL A 10 25.68 7.48 17.34
CA VAL A 10 25.08 6.33 16.63
C VAL A 10 23.58 6.24 16.95
N HIS A 11 23.20 6.39 18.22
CA HIS A 11 21.80 6.33 18.62
C HIS A 11 20.98 7.50 18.05
N LEU A 12 21.52 8.73 18.10
CA LEU A 12 20.87 9.90 17.51
C LEU A 12 20.64 9.72 16.00
N ARG A 13 21.64 9.19 15.28
CA ARG A 13 21.51 8.89 13.84
C ARG A 13 20.44 7.84 13.57
N GLU A 14 20.29 6.85 14.44
CA GLU A 14 19.26 5.82 14.29
C GLU A 14 17.86 6.40 14.52
N CYS A 15 17.66 7.20 15.58
CA CYS A 15 16.39 7.86 15.86
C CYS A 15 15.96 8.84 14.76
N LEU A 16 16.92 9.50 14.09
CA LEU A 16 16.65 10.34 12.91
C LEU A 16 16.19 9.49 11.72
N LYS A 17 16.79 8.31 11.52
CA LYS A 17 16.41 7.38 10.43
C LYS A 17 15.05 6.73 10.64
N THR A 18 14.73 6.34 11.86
CA THR A 18 13.43 5.77 12.21
C THR A 18 12.31 6.81 12.16
N GLY A 19 12.67 8.10 12.19
CA GLY A 19 11.71 9.21 12.24
C GLY A 19 11.18 9.48 13.65
N ASP A 20 11.78 8.87 14.68
CA ASP A 20 11.44 9.12 16.10
C ASP A 20 11.77 10.56 16.51
N ILE A 21 12.75 11.17 15.86
CA ILE A 21 13.16 12.56 16.07
C ILE A 21 13.19 13.27 14.71
N TRP A 22 12.68 14.50 14.67
CA TRP A 22 12.74 15.38 13.50
C TRP A 22 13.40 16.71 13.86
N VAL A 23 14.00 17.35 12.85
CA VAL A 23 14.67 18.65 12.99
C VAL A 23 13.88 19.69 12.20
N TYR A 24 13.37 20.70 12.89
CA TYR A 24 12.64 21.80 12.27
C TYR A 24 13.52 22.51 11.21
N GLY A 25 13.00 22.69 10.00
CA GLY A 25 13.73 23.30 8.88
C GLY A 25 14.69 22.37 8.13
N SER A 26 14.85 21.12 8.56
CA SER A 26 15.63 20.12 7.83
C SER A 26 14.86 19.60 6.60
N GLN A 27 15.55 19.49 5.46
CA GLN A 27 14.99 18.84 4.28
C GLN A 27 15.09 17.31 4.32
N ALA A 28 16.09 16.76 5.04
CA ALA A 28 16.31 15.32 5.15
C ALA A 28 15.60 14.69 6.36
N TRP A 29 15.33 15.47 7.42
CA TRP A 29 14.82 14.98 8.70
C TRP A 29 13.60 15.80 9.15
N ARG A 30 12.61 15.89 8.27
CA ARG A 30 11.42 16.71 8.48
C ARG A 30 10.38 15.95 9.34
N SER A 31 9.53 16.67 10.08
CA SER A 31 8.41 16.06 10.80
C SER A 31 7.55 15.27 9.83
N PHE A 32 7.06 14.10 10.26
CA PHE A 32 6.07 13.36 9.49
C PHE A 32 4.85 14.23 9.15
N GLU A 33 4.45 15.11 10.07
CA GLU A 33 3.33 16.03 9.89
C GLU A 33 3.53 16.99 8.71
N ASP A 34 4.77 17.34 8.37
CA ASP A 34 5.05 18.24 7.23
C ASP A 34 4.92 17.53 5.87
N TYR A 35 4.87 16.20 5.85
CA TYR A 35 4.53 15.41 4.66
C TYR A 35 3.02 15.19 4.54
N LEU A 36 2.27 15.40 5.60
CA LEU A 36 0.82 15.25 5.58
C LEU A 36 0.18 16.45 4.92
N LEU A 37 -0.83 16.18 4.09
CA LEU A 37 -1.68 17.23 3.57
C LEU A 37 -2.41 17.89 4.75
N PRO A 38 -2.30 19.21 4.94
CA PRO A 38 -2.99 19.87 6.05
C PRO A 38 -4.49 19.64 5.97
N ARG A 39 -5.13 19.37 7.11
CA ARG A 39 -6.55 18.98 7.19
C ARG A 39 -7.48 19.96 6.47
N HIS A 40 -7.23 21.25 6.63
CA HIS A 40 -8.02 22.30 5.97
C HIS A 40 -7.86 22.30 4.44
N VAL A 41 -6.68 21.95 3.92
CA VAL A 41 -6.46 21.81 2.46
C VAL A 41 -7.19 20.57 1.97
N PHE A 42 -7.09 19.46 2.71
CA PHE A 42 -7.77 18.21 2.39
C PHE A 42 -9.29 18.38 2.31
N GLU A 43 -9.91 19.04 3.30
CA GLU A 43 -11.35 19.31 3.32
C GLU A 43 -11.78 20.16 2.12
N GLN A 44 -11.01 21.20 1.77
CA GLN A 44 -11.26 22.01 0.58
C GLN A 44 -11.12 21.22 -0.73
N MET A 45 -10.12 20.33 -0.83
CA MET A 45 -9.91 19.48 -2.00
C MET A 45 -11.03 18.45 -2.15
N ARG A 46 -11.51 17.88 -1.04
CA ARG A 46 -12.64 16.96 -0.99
C ARG A 46 -13.94 17.64 -1.41
N ALA A 47 -14.23 18.84 -0.88
CA ALA A 47 -15.42 19.60 -1.25
C ALA A 47 -15.48 19.97 -2.74
N LYS A 48 -14.31 20.10 -3.39
CA LYS A 48 -14.20 20.40 -4.81
C LYS A 48 -14.09 19.16 -5.70
N SER A 49 -14.13 17.94 -5.15
CA SER A 49 -13.86 16.67 -5.86
C SER A 49 -12.59 16.73 -6.72
N ARG A 50 -11.53 17.36 -6.18
CA ARG A 50 -10.23 17.57 -6.86
C ARG A 50 -9.10 16.75 -6.24
N MET A 51 -9.42 15.65 -5.58
CA MET A 51 -8.39 14.78 -5.00
C MET A 51 -7.49 14.14 -6.07
N GLY A 52 -7.93 14.08 -7.34
CA GLY A 52 -7.13 13.54 -8.44
C GLY A 52 -6.84 12.05 -8.30
N LEU A 53 -7.56 11.37 -7.40
CA LEU A 53 -7.46 9.94 -7.20
C LEU A 53 -8.28 9.23 -8.28
N ALA A 54 -7.72 8.17 -8.87
CA ALA A 54 -8.42 7.28 -9.79
C ALA A 54 -9.43 6.36 -9.07
N ILE A 55 -9.89 6.75 -7.88
CA ILE A 55 -10.65 5.96 -6.93
C ILE A 55 -11.81 6.83 -6.44
N PRO A 56 -13.02 6.26 -6.19
CA PRO A 56 -14.12 7.01 -5.62
C PRO A 56 -13.74 7.70 -4.30
N ASP A 57 -14.15 8.95 -4.14
CA ASP A 57 -13.93 9.74 -2.92
C ASP A 57 -14.73 9.19 -1.71
N ASN A 58 -15.65 8.24 -1.95
CA ASN A 58 -16.49 7.59 -0.95
C ASN A 58 -16.05 6.13 -0.74
N PHE A 59 -15.66 5.80 0.50
CA PHE A 59 -15.25 4.46 0.89
C PHE A 59 -16.31 3.39 0.60
N THR A 60 -17.59 3.70 0.80
CA THR A 60 -18.68 2.75 0.58
C THR A 60 -18.82 2.40 -0.90
N GLU A 61 -18.74 3.40 -1.78
CA GLU A 61 -18.80 3.21 -3.23
C GLU A 61 -17.59 2.43 -3.73
N TRP A 62 -16.39 2.83 -3.30
CA TRP A 62 -15.17 2.08 -3.61
C TRP A 62 -15.24 0.63 -3.17
N ARG A 63 -15.74 0.37 -1.94
CA ARG A 63 -15.87 -0.98 -1.40
C ARG A 63 -16.84 -1.81 -2.25
N ILE A 64 -17.98 -1.25 -2.63
CA ILE A 64 -18.97 -1.94 -3.48
C ILE A 64 -18.34 -2.27 -4.84
N GLU A 65 -17.69 -1.30 -5.48
CA GLU A 65 -17.03 -1.48 -6.78
C GLU A 65 -15.94 -2.56 -6.73
N ARG A 66 -15.06 -2.52 -5.72
CA ARG A 66 -13.99 -3.51 -5.53
C ARG A 66 -14.55 -4.89 -5.22
N THR A 67 -15.58 -4.97 -4.40
CA THR A 67 -16.24 -6.25 -4.07
C THR A 67 -16.91 -6.85 -5.30
N ALA A 68 -17.59 -6.04 -6.12
CA ALA A 68 -18.19 -6.49 -7.38
C ALA A 68 -17.13 -6.99 -8.37
N THR A 69 -16.02 -6.24 -8.51
CA THR A 69 -14.89 -6.63 -9.37
C THR A 69 -14.27 -7.94 -8.93
N LEU A 70 -14.03 -8.11 -7.61
CA LEU A 70 -13.50 -9.34 -7.05
C LEU A 70 -14.44 -10.51 -7.30
N ASN A 71 -15.73 -10.35 -7.03
CA ASN A 71 -16.73 -11.38 -7.26
C ASN A 71 -16.82 -11.79 -8.73
N ALA A 72 -16.75 -10.84 -9.66
CA ALA A 72 -16.75 -11.14 -11.09
C ALA A 72 -15.52 -11.96 -11.50
N LYS A 73 -14.33 -11.58 -11.03
CA LYS A 73 -13.08 -12.32 -11.27
C LYS A 73 -13.10 -13.71 -10.66
N LEU A 74 -13.61 -13.87 -9.43
CA LEU A 74 -13.75 -15.17 -8.78
C LEU A 74 -14.73 -16.07 -9.52
N LYS A 75 -15.85 -15.54 -10.02
CA LYS A 75 -16.78 -16.31 -10.86
C LYS A 75 -16.14 -16.77 -12.17
N ALA A 76 -15.40 -15.87 -12.82
CA ALA A 76 -14.65 -16.22 -14.04
C ALA A 76 -13.59 -17.30 -13.77
N LEU A 77 -12.86 -17.18 -12.66
CA LEU A 77 -11.88 -18.16 -12.21
C LEU A 77 -12.54 -19.51 -11.88
N ALA A 78 -13.66 -19.52 -11.16
CA ALA A 78 -14.38 -20.74 -10.83
C ALA A 78 -14.91 -21.46 -12.09
N LYS A 79 -15.37 -20.70 -13.09
CA LYS A 79 -15.74 -21.26 -14.40
C LYS A 79 -14.52 -21.87 -15.10
N ALA A 80 -13.42 -21.13 -15.20
CA ALA A 80 -12.18 -21.64 -15.81
C ALA A 80 -11.64 -22.88 -15.08
N ALA A 81 -11.75 -22.92 -13.75
CA ALA A 81 -11.41 -24.09 -12.95
C ALA A 81 -12.29 -25.30 -13.28
N SER A 82 -13.60 -25.11 -13.43
CA SER A 82 -14.51 -26.21 -13.81
C SER A 82 -14.24 -26.74 -15.23
N GLU A 83 -13.72 -25.89 -16.12
CA GLU A 83 -13.34 -26.23 -17.49
C GLU A 83 -11.87 -26.70 -17.59
N ASN A 84 -11.17 -26.82 -16.46
CA ASN A 84 -9.74 -27.12 -16.34
C ASN A 84 -8.84 -26.24 -17.24
N ALA A 85 -9.23 -24.97 -17.42
CA ALA A 85 -8.67 -24.01 -18.35
C ALA A 85 -7.93 -22.86 -17.64
N ILE A 86 -7.47 -23.07 -16.39
CA ILE A 86 -6.66 -22.07 -15.69
C ILE A 86 -5.23 -22.15 -16.25
N PRO A 87 -4.67 -21.07 -16.81
CA PRO A 87 -3.29 -21.07 -17.26
C PRO A 87 -2.35 -21.18 -16.05
N ASP A 88 -1.35 -22.05 -16.17
CA ASP A 88 -0.30 -22.26 -15.17
C ASP A 88 -0.81 -22.61 -13.76
N ALA A 89 -2.06 -23.05 -13.62
CA ALA A 89 -2.58 -23.53 -12.34
C ALA A 89 -3.70 -24.56 -12.53
N GLU A 90 -3.91 -25.40 -11.52
CA GLU A 90 -5.00 -26.37 -11.46
C GLU A 90 -5.71 -26.24 -10.11
N LEU A 91 -7.05 -26.22 -10.14
CA LEU A 91 -7.86 -26.23 -8.92
C LEU A 91 -8.42 -27.64 -8.72
N SER A 92 -7.76 -28.42 -7.85
CA SER A 92 -8.14 -29.80 -7.55
C SER A 92 -8.81 -29.93 -6.17
N ASN A 93 -9.34 -31.10 -5.83
CA ASN A 93 -9.85 -31.40 -4.48
C ASN A 93 -8.79 -31.27 -3.36
N ARG A 94 -7.50 -31.16 -3.71
CA ARG A 94 -6.40 -30.92 -2.75
C ARG A 94 -6.08 -29.43 -2.58
N GLY A 95 -6.69 -28.55 -3.37
CA GLY A 95 -6.43 -27.11 -3.38
C GLY A 95 -5.87 -26.61 -4.71
N LEU A 96 -5.38 -25.36 -4.68
CA LEU A 96 -4.77 -24.68 -5.82
C LEU A 96 -3.31 -25.14 -5.98
N SER A 97 -3.00 -25.72 -7.14
CA SER A 97 -1.63 -26.03 -7.55
C SER A 97 -1.20 -25.06 -8.63
N VAL A 98 -0.16 -24.26 -8.39
CA VAL A 98 0.40 -23.32 -9.38
C VAL A 98 1.64 -23.95 -9.98
N PHE A 99 1.68 -24.06 -11.31
CA PHE A 99 2.83 -24.53 -12.05
C PHE A 99 3.82 -23.37 -12.29
N PRO A 100 5.14 -23.64 -12.27
CA PRO A 100 6.12 -22.62 -12.60
C PRO A 100 5.93 -22.15 -14.05
N ILE A 101 5.92 -20.82 -14.22
CA ILE A 101 5.84 -20.18 -15.53
C ILE A 101 7.10 -20.59 -16.30
N ARG A 102 6.92 -21.20 -17.48
CA ARG A 102 8.05 -21.50 -18.38
C ARG A 102 8.50 -20.17 -19.00
N GLU A 103 9.76 -19.78 -18.78
CA GLU A 103 10.39 -18.72 -19.58
C GLU A 103 10.47 -19.21 -21.04
N GLU A 104 9.86 -18.46 -21.96
CA GLU A 104 10.17 -18.52 -23.41
C GLU A 104 11.42 -17.70 -23.72
#